data_AF-A0A7J6PRB1-F1
#
_entry.id   AF-A0A7J6PRB1-F1
#
_cell.length_a   1.000
_cell.length_b   1.000
_cell.length_c   1.000
_cell.angle_alpha   90.00
_cell.angle_beta   90.00
_cell.angle_gamma   90.00
#
_symmetry.space_group_name_H-M   'P 1'
#
loop_
_entity.id
_entity.type
_entity.pdbx_description
1 polymer ?
#
loop_
_entity_poly.entity_id
_entity_poly.type
_entity_poly.pdbx_seq_one_letter_code
_entity_poly.pdbx_strand_id
1 'polypeptide(L)'
;AGTSPLRDFDLATSDFFDVLCMSMMSGNRHASTVDAAQSRFEKALNRASASTKSAKVRSMLWRMASFLYSLRKSVAEGVYPEAIFNKLWKPTAADLLELRSGIRAALLSDDGHDTREAVGVREEAASFKASLRGASVTARKAMREHNGIISTEEMARFNFAEEAVLHFAYIVADYTAARNEEMAPGKLDK
;
A
#
# COMPACT_ATOMS: atom_id res chain seq x y z
N ALA A 1 3.57 19.23 22.35
CA ALA A 1 4.85 18.69 21.85
C ALA A 1 4.65 18.32 20.39
N GLY A 2 5.55 18.70 19.48
CA GLY A 2 5.43 18.32 18.07
C GLY A 2 5.67 16.83 17.89
N THR A 3 4.88 16.17 17.04
CA THR A 3 5.10 14.79 16.61
C THR A 3 6.41 14.69 15.82
N SER A 4 7.11 13.55 15.94
CA SER A 4 8.33 13.29 15.16
C SER A 4 8.03 13.32 13.66
N PRO A 5 8.89 13.89 12.79
CA PRO A 5 8.66 13.89 11.34
C PRO A 5 8.44 12.50 10.73
N LEU A 6 9.09 11.46 11.28
CA LEU A 6 8.85 10.08 10.86
C LEU A 6 7.44 9.61 11.25
N ARG A 7 6.96 10.00 12.44
CA ARG A 7 5.60 9.67 12.87
C ARG A 7 4.53 10.34 12.03
N ASP A 8 4.74 11.61 11.67
CA ASP A 8 3.87 12.32 10.73
C ASP A 8 3.83 11.63 9.37
N PHE A 9 4.99 11.14 8.90
CA PHE A 9 5.08 10.35 7.68
C PHE A 9 4.32 9.03 7.79
N ASP A 10 4.48 8.28 8.89
CA ASP A 10 3.80 7.00 9.08
C ASP A 10 2.28 7.16 9.02
N LEU A 11 1.75 8.18 9.70
CA LEU A 11 0.34 8.51 9.68
C LEU A 11 -0.14 8.92 8.28
N ALA A 12 0.55 9.86 7.65
CA ALA A 12 0.15 10.34 6.32
C ALA A 12 0.26 9.25 5.24
N THR A 13 1.23 8.33 5.39
CA THR A 13 1.44 7.19 4.51
C THR A 13 0.32 6.17 4.66
N SER A 14 -0.03 5.80 5.89
CA SER A 14 -1.16 4.91 6.16
C SER A 14 -2.47 5.49 5.62
N ASP A 15 -2.75 6.77 5.92
CA ASP A 15 -3.98 7.42 5.47
C ASP A 15 -4.05 7.53 3.94
N PHE A 16 -2.94 7.85 3.27
CA PHE A 16 -2.94 7.95 1.81
C PHE A 16 -3.13 6.58 1.15
N PHE A 17 -2.45 5.54 1.63
CA PHE A 17 -2.68 4.17 1.17
C PHE A 17 -4.14 3.75 1.34
N ASP A 18 -4.73 4.06 2.50
CA ASP A 18 -6.12 3.71 2.81
C ASP A 18 -7.11 4.39 1.85
N VAL A 19 -6.92 5.70 1.63
CA VAL A 19 -7.71 6.48 0.66
C VAL A 19 -7.57 5.93 -0.75
N LEU A 20 -6.36 5.52 -1.16
CA LEU A 20 -6.15 4.91 -2.48
C LEU A 20 -6.88 3.57 -2.58
N CYS A 21 -6.79 2.70 -1.58
CA CYS A 21 -7.48 1.41 -1.58
C CYS A 21 -9.00 1.54 -1.65
N MET A 22 -9.58 2.48 -0.89
CA MET A 22 -11.01 2.79 -0.97
C MET A 22 -11.41 3.36 -2.33
N SER A 23 -10.49 4.12 -2.95
CA SER A 23 -10.72 4.77 -4.24
C SER A 23 -10.48 3.85 -5.44
N MET A 24 -9.82 2.70 -5.28
CA MET A 24 -9.61 1.74 -6.37
C MET A 24 -10.94 1.30 -7.02
N MET A 25 -12.01 1.16 -6.23
CA MET A 25 -13.31 0.71 -6.73
C MET A 25 -14.17 1.86 -7.28
N SER A 26 -13.95 3.08 -6.81
CA SER A 26 -14.72 4.27 -7.19
C SER A 26 -13.98 5.17 -8.20
N GLY A 27 -12.73 4.84 -8.53
CA GLY A 27 -11.88 5.59 -9.43
C GLY A 27 -11.65 7.03 -8.95
N ASN A 28 -11.69 7.97 -9.89
CA ASN A 28 -11.45 9.39 -9.62
C ASN A 28 -12.69 10.14 -9.07
N ARG A 29 -13.75 9.45 -8.63
CA ARG A 29 -14.97 10.10 -8.07
C ARG A 29 -14.67 10.91 -6.81
N HIS A 30 -13.62 10.57 -6.10
CA HIS A 30 -13.17 11.24 -4.87
C HIS A 30 -11.83 11.95 -5.06
N ALA A 31 -11.56 12.48 -6.26
CA ALA A 31 -10.29 13.13 -6.61
C ALA A 31 -9.80 14.13 -5.56
N SER A 32 -10.68 15.00 -5.05
CA SER A 32 -10.32 15.99 -4.02
C SER A 32 -9.85 15.36 -2.71
N THR A 33 -10.46 14.27 -2.27
CA THR A 33 -10.03 13.52 -1.08
C THR A 33 -8.67 12.88 -1.31
N VAL A 34 -8.47 12.28 -2.49
CA VAL A 34 -7.21 11.64 -2.89
C VAL A 34 -6.08 12.68 -2.97
N ASP A 35 -6.32 13.83 -3.60
CA ASP A 35 -5.34 14.90 -3.77
C ASP A 35 -4.99 15.55 -2.42
N ALA A 36 -5.99 15.72 -1.53
CA ALA A 36 -5.76 16.23 -0.19
C ALA A 36 -4.92 15.25 0.68
N ALA A 37 -5.10 13.94 0.50
CA ALA A 37 -4.29 12.93 1.16
C ALA A 37 -2.86 12.89 0.58
N GLN A 38 -2.73 12.96 -0.75
CA GLN A 38 -1.44 13.02 -1.44
C GLN A 38 -0.62 14.25 -0.99
N SER A 39 -1.22 15.43 -0.94
CA SER A 39 -0.53 16.65 -0.51
C SER A 39 -0.01 16.56 0.93
N ARG A 40 -0.78 15.91 1.82
CA ARG A 40 -0.34 15.65 3.21
C ARG A 40 0.82 14.68 3.25
N PHE A 41 0.71 13.57 2.50
CA PHE A 41 1.77 12.58 2.35
C PHE A 41 3.07 13.19 1.82
N GLU A 42 3.03 13.97 0.75
CA GLU A 42 4.22 14.61 0.16
C GLU A 42 4.93 15.56 1.12
N LYS A 43 4.16 16.36 1.88
CA LYS A 43 4.72 17.24 2.91
C LYS A 43 5.42 16.43 4.01
N ALA A 44 4.81 15.33 4.45
CA ALA A 44 5.38 14.46 5.48
C ALA A 44 6.62 13.71 4.96
N LEU A 45 6.58 13.16 3.75
CA LEU A 45 7.69 12.49 3.06
C LEU A 45 8.93 13.38 2.99
N ASN A 46 8.77 14.62 2.53
CA ASN A 46 9.89 15.56 2.41
C ASN A 46 10.52 15.87 3.76
N ARG A 47 9.70 16.11 4.79
CA ARG A 47 10.18 16.38 6.16
C ARG A 47 10.90 15.17 6.75
N ALA A 48 10.29 13.99 6.69
CA ALA A 48 10.87 12.75 7.21
C ALA A 48 12.18 12.38 6.50
N SER A 49 12.22 12.52 5.18
CA SER A 49 13.42 12.25 4.37
C SER A 49 14.58 13.19 4.71
N ALA A 50 14.28 14.47 4.97
CA ALA A 50 15.27 15.46 5.37
C ALA A 50 15.74 15.28 6.83
N SER A 51 14.87 14.78 7.71
CA SER A 51 15.21 14.61 9.13
C SER A 51 15.96 13.32 9.44
N THR A 52 15.77 12.25 8.66
CA THR A 52 16.46 10.98 8.92
C THR A 52 17.93 11.02 8.51
N LYS A 53 18.81 10.57 9.41
CA LYS A 53 20.25 10.39 9.13
C LYS A 53 20.54 9.08 8.40
N SER A 54 19.61 8.13 8.44
CA SER A 54 19.80 6.81 7.82
C SER A 54 19.48 6.83 6.33
N ALA A 55 20.48 6.49 5.52
CA ALA A 55 20.29 6.31 4.08
C ALA A 55 19.36 5.13 3.77
N LYS A 56 19.35 4.08 4.60
CA LYS A 56 18.47 2.91 4.47
C LYS A 56 17.02 3.33 4.65
N VAL A 57 16.70 4.00 5.76
CA VAL A 57 15.35 4.51 6.02
C VAL A 57 14.93 5.51 4.95
N ARG A 58 15.79 6.48 4.61
CA ARG A 58 15.50 7.46 3.55
C ARG A 58 15.14 6.79 2.22
N SER A 59 15.91 5.77 1.80
CA SER A 59 15.62 4.99 0.59
C SER A 59 14.25 4.31 0.66
N MET A 60 13.91 3.72 1.81
CA MET A 60 12.61 3.08 2.01
C MET A 60 11.44 4.06 1.94
N LEU A 61 11.57 5.28 2.50
CA LEU A 61 10.56 6.35 2.38
C LEU A 61 10.22 6.64 0.91
N TRP A 62 11.24 6.82 0.07
CA TRP A 62 11.05 7.10 -1.36
C TRP A 62 10.51 5.90 -2.14
N ARG A 63 10.90 4.67 -1.76
CA ARG A 63 10.33 3.44 -2.35
C ARG A 63 8.85 3.32 -2.03
N MET A 64 8.44 3.56 -0.78
CA MET A 64 7.02 3.62 -0.40
C MET A 64 6.26 4.64 -1.25
N ALA A 65 6.82 5.85 -1.40
CA ALA A 65 6.23 6.90 -2.24
C ALA A 65 6.03 6.43 -3.69
N SER A 66 7.02 5.76 -4.29
CA SER A 66 6.93 5.29 -5.68
C SER A 66 5.77 4.32 -5.91
N PHE A 67 5.48 3.44 -4.94
CA PHE A 67 4.36 2.51 -5.04
C PHE A 67 3.01 3.21 -4.81
N LEU A 68 2.94 4.18 -3.89
CA LEU A 68 1.72 4.98 -3.70
C LEU A 68 1.41 5.87 -4.92
N TYR A 69 2.41 6.45 -5.58
CA TYR A 69 2.19 7.18 -6.83
C TYR A 69 1.76 6.27 -7.97
N SER A 70 2.33 5.07 -8.04
CA SER A 70 1.90 4.04 -8.99
C SER A 70 0.43 3.68 -8.77
N LEU A 71 0.03 3.42 -7.52
CA LEU A 71 -1.34 3.11 -7.18
C LEU A 71 -2.29 4.30 -7.46
N ARG A 72 -1.88 5.52 -7.14
CA ARG A 72 -2.60 6.76 -7.48
C ARG A 72 -2.86 6.90 -8.97
N LYS A 73 -1.86 6.59 -9.80
CA LYS A 73 -2.00 6.61 -11.26
C LYS A 73 -3.08 5.62 -11.71
N SER A 74 -3.06 4.41 -11.16
CA SER A 74 -4.12 3.43 -11.45
C SER A 74 -5.50 3.93 -11.03
N VAL A 75 -5.65 4.55 -9.86
CA VAL A 75 -6.93 5.15 -9.41
C VAL A 75 -7.37 6.31 -10.32
N ALA A 76 -6.44 7.10 -10.83
CA ALA A 76 -6.71 8.26 -11.69
C ALA A 76 -7.36 7.86 -13.03
N GLU A 77 -7.04 6.67 -13.54
CA GLU A 77 -7.52 6.17 -14.84
C GLU A 77 -9.04 5.84 -14.85
N GLY A 78 -9.73 5.92 -13.70
CA GLY A 78 -11.20 5.89 -13.64
C GLY A 78 -11.76 4.69 -12.91
N VAL A 79 -12.99 4.28 -13.22
CA VAL A 79 -13.63 3.13 -12.56
C VAL A 79 -13.28 1.86 -13.34
N TYR A 80 -12.93 0.79 -12.64
CA TYR A 80 -12.74 -0.51 -13.29
C TYR A 80 -14.06 -1.03 -13.90
N PRO A 81 -14.00 -1.73 -15.04
CA PRO A 81 -15.16 -2.44 -15.56
C PRO A 81 -15.72 -3.41 -14.52
N GLU A 82 -17.04 -3.62 -14.56
CA GLU A 82 -17.74 -4.50 -13.63
C GLU A 82 -17.15 -5.92 -13.62
N ALA A 83 -16.63 -6.40 -14.75
CA ALA A 83 -15.97 -7.70 -14.84
C ALA A 83 -14.68 -7.78 -13.99
N ILE A 84 -13.80 -6.77 -14.05
CA ILE A 84 -12.60 -6.69 -13.19
C ILE A 84 -13.05 -6.62 -11.73
N PHE A 85 -14.03 -5.76 -11.43
CA PHE A 85 -14.52 -5.58 -10.08
C PHE A 85 -15.07 -6.88 -9.48
N ASN A 86 -16.05 -7.49 -10.13
CA ASN A 86 -16.76 -8.66 -9.60
C ASN A 86 -15.91 -9.94 -9.63
N LYS A 87 -14.98 -10.08 -10.57
CA LYS A 87 -14.19 -11.30 -10.74
C LYS A 87 -12.82 -11.25 -10.07
N LEU A 88 -12.27 -10.05 -9.82
CA LEU A 88 -10.91 -9.89 -9.29
C LEU A 88 -10.88 -9.11 -7.97
N TRP A 89 -11.42 -7.89 -7.91
CA TRP A 89 -11.37 -7.09 -6.67
C TRP A 89 -12.29 -7.60 -5.56
N LYS A 90 -13.56 -7.88 -5.89
CA LYS A 90 -14.55 -8.29 -4.92
C LYS A 90 -14.16 -9.59 -4.19
N PRO A 91 -13.65 -10.63 -4.87
CA PRO A 91 -13.19 -11.85 -4.19
C PRO A 91 -12.00 -11.64 -3.25
N THR A 92 -11.20 -10.59 -3.45
CA THR A 92 -9.99 -10.32 -2.66
C THR A 92 -10.18 -9.20 -1.64
N ALA A 93 -11.39 -8.64 -1.53
CA ALA A 93 -11.68 -7.47 -0.70
C ALA A 93 -11.43 -7.72 0.79
N ALA A 94 -11.71 -8.92 1.29
CA ALA A 94 -11.45 -9.29 2.68
C ALA A 94 -9.94 -9.32 2.97
N ASP A 95 -9.16 -10.04 2.17
CA ASP A 95 -7.70 -10.08 2.33
C ASP A 95 -7.05 -8.70 2.14
N LEU A 96 -7.58 -7.86 1.24
CA LEU A 96 -7.13 -6.48 1.09
C LEU A 96 -7.43 -5.63 2.33
N LEU A 97 -8.57 -5.87 3.00
CA LEU A 97 -8.92 -5.17 4.23
C LEU A 97 -7.99 -5.57 5.39
N GLU A 98 -7.69 -6.87 5.52
CA GLU A 98 -6.71 -7.37 6.50
C GLU A 98 -5.34 -6.75 6.23
N LEU A 99 -4.85 -6.81 4.99
CA LEU A 99 -3.57 -6.21 4.59
C LEU A 99 -3.49 -4.70 4.87
N ARG A 100 -4.58 -3.95 4.63
CA ARG A 100 -4.65 -2.53 4.98
C ARG A 100 -4.53 -2.31 6.48
N SER A 101 -5.19 -3.16 7.25
CA SER A 101 -5.19 -3.07 8.71
C SER A 101 -3.80 -3.37 9.28
N GLY A 102 -3.12 -4.42 8.82
CA GLY A 102 -1.76 -4.73 9.25
C GLY A 102 -0.74 -3.69 8.78
N ILE A 103 -0.85 -3.15 7.56
CA ILE A 103 0.00 -2.02 7.12
C ILE A 103 -0.16 -0.82 8.07
N ARG A 104 -1.40 -0.49 8.43
CA ARG A 104 -1.68 0.60 9.37
C ARG A 104 -1.10 0.28 10.75
N ALA A 105 -1.28 -0.93 11.26
CA ALA A 105 -0.73 -1.35 12.54
C ALA A 105 0.81 -1.28 12.55
N ALA A 106 1.49 -1.78 11.51
CA ALA A 106 2.94 -1.72 11.39
C ALA A 106 3.49 -0.30 11.37
N LEU A 107 2.90 0.59 10.56
CA LEU A 107 3.30 2.00 10.50
C LEU A 107 3.01 2.73 11.82
N LEU A 108 1.85 2.46 12.42
CA LEU A 108 1.37 3.17 13.59
C LEU A 108 1.78 2.56 14.93
N SER A 109 2.52 1.44 14.94
CA SER A 109 3.10 0.87 16.15
C SER A 109 3.94 1.93 16.90
N ASP A 110 3.63 2.13 18.18
CA ASP A 110 4.35 3.06 19.06
C ASP A 110 5.60 2.40 19.67
N ASP A 111 5.63 1.06 19.70
CA ASP A 111 6.69 0.28 20.31
C ASP A 111 7.75 -0.07 19.25
N GLY A 112 8.88 0.63 19.29
CA GLY A 112 10.05 0.38 18.43
C GLY A 112 10.72 -1.00 18.60
N HIS A 113 10.01 -1.98 19.14
CA HIS A 113 10.46 -3.34 19.46
C HIS A 113 9.55 -4.44 18.93
N ASP A 114 8.37 -4.15 18.37
CA ASP A 114 7.49 -5.21 17.88
C ASP A 114 7.75 -5.54 16.40
N THR A 115 8.63 -6.52 16.17
CA THR A 115 8.85 -7.11 14.84
C THR A 115 7.70 -7.99 14.38
N ARG A 116 6.73 -8.34 15.25
CA ARG A 116 5.59 -9.18 14.90
C ARG A 116 4.67 -8.49 13.92
N GLU A 117 4.51 -7.17 14.02
CA GLU A 117 3.73 -6.37 13.07
C GLU A 117 4.31 -6.44 11.65
N ALA A 118 5.65 -6.38 11.52
CA ALA A 118 6.31 -6.51 10.22
C ALA A 118 6.18 -7.92 9.63
N VAL A 119 6.18 -8.96 10.49
CA VAL A 119 5.91 -10.35 10.07
C VAL A 119 4.45 -10.51 9.64
N GLY A 120 3.51 -9.97 10.41
CA GLY A 120 2.07 -9.98 10.10
C GLY A 120 1.76 -9.38 8.73
N VAL A 121 2.32 -8.20 8.41
CA VAL A 121 2.14 -7.58 7.08
C VAL A 121 2.63 -8.48 5.95
N ARG A 122 3.72 -9.24 6.14
CA ARG A 122 4.23 -10.17 5.12
C ARG A 122 3.32 -11.38 4.92
N GLU A 123 2.76 -11.89 6.01
CA GLU A 123 1.80 -13.00 5.99
C GLU A 123 0.48 -12.58 5.32
N GLU A 124 -0.05 -11.41 5.66
CA GLU A 124 -1.22 -10.82 5.03
C GLU A 124 -0.99 -10.55 3.54
N ALA A 125 0.18 -10.02 3.15
CA ALA A 125 0.52 -9.83 1.75
C ALA A 125 0.60 -11.16 0.98
N ALA A 126 1.06 -12.23 1.64
CA ALA A 126 1.05 -13.57 1.07
C ALA A 126 -0.38 -14.12 0.91
N SER A 127 -1.26 -13.91 1.89
CA SER A 127 -2.69 -14.28 1.80
C SER A 127 -3.37 -13.54 0.65
N PHE A 128 -3.23 -12.22 0.60
CA PHE A 128 -3.79 -11.39 -0.47
C PHE A 128 -3.30 -11.83 -1.85
N LYS A 129 -2.00 -12.11 -1.99
CA LYS A 129 -1.43 -12.66 -3.23
C LYS A 129 -2.02 -14.02 -3.61
N ALA A 130 -2.27 -14.90 -2.65
CA ALA A 130 -2.90 -16.20 -2.90
C ALA A 130 -4.35 -16.02 -3.39
N SER A 131 -5.10 -15.11 -2.77
CA SER A 131 -6.47 -14.78 -3.18
C SER A 131 -6.53 -14.14 -4.58
N LEU A 132 -5.59 -13.25 -4.92
CA LEU A 132 -5.47 -12.69 -6.28
C LEU A 132 -5.20 -13.77 -7.34
N ARG A 133 -4.35 -14.75 -7.03
CA ARG A 133 -4.12 -15.91 -7.91
C ARG A 133 -5.37 -16.75 -8.09
N GLY A 134 -6.09 -17.04 -6.99
CA GLY A 134 -7.36 -17.76 -7.03
C GLY A 134 -8.41 -17.03 -7.86
N ALA A 135 -8.58 -15.73 -7.64
CA ALA A 135 -9.49 -14.88 -8.39
C ALA A 135 -9.13 -14.82 -9.89
N SER A 136 -7.84 -14.68 -10.21
CA SER A 136 -7.35 -14.69 -11.59
C SER A 136 -7.63 -16.00 -12.33
N VAL A 137 -7.47 -17.15 -11.67
CA VAL A 137 -7.79 -18.47 -12.26
C VAL A 137 -9.29 -18.57 -12.53
N THR A 138 -10.13 -18.20 -11.56
CA THR A 138 -11.59 -18.20 -11.71
C THR A 138 -12.07 -17.24 -12.79
N ALA A 139 -11.49 -16.04 -12.86
CA ALA A 139 -11.81 -15.06 -13.89
C ALA A 139 -11.48 -15.60 -15.30
N ARG A 140 -10.28 -16.16 -15.50
CA ARG A 140 -9.89 -16.76 -16.79
C ARG A 140 -10.80 -17.90 -17.22
N LYS A 141 -11.26 -18.73 -16.26
CA LYS A 141 -12.23 -19.80 -16.56
C LYS A 141 -13.57 -19.21 -17.02
N ALA A 142 -14.10 -18.23 -16.28
CA ALA A 142 -15.36 -17.59 -16.62
C ALA A 142 -15.33 -16.83 -17.96
N MET A 143 -14.19 -16.22 -18.32
CA MET A 143 -14.02 -15.53 -19.62
C MET A 143 -14.08 -16.51 -20.80
N ARG A 144 -13.57 -17.73 -20.64
CA ARG A 144 -13.67 -18.78 -21.68
C ARG A 144 -15.10 -19.27 -21.88
N GLU A 145 -15.93 -19.19 -20.85
CA GLU A 145 -17.30 -19.72 -20.84
C GLU A 145 -18.36 -18.69 -21.29
N HIS A 146 -18.13 -17.36 -21.11
CA HIS A 146 -19.19 -16.35 -21.21
C HIS A 146 -18.93 -15.11 -22.10
N ASN A 147 -17.97 -15.11 -23.03
CA ASN A 147 -17.71 -13.96 -23.94
C ASN A 147 -17.47 -12.60 -23.24
N GLY A 148 -17.19 -12.57 -21.94
CA GLY A 148 -16.84 -11.35 -21.22
C GLY A 148 -15.43 -10.93 -21.58
N ILE A 149 -15.28 -9.96 -22.49
CA ILE A 149 -13.98 -9.45 -22.91
C ILE A 149 -13.54 -8.36 -21.92
N ILE A 150 -12.61 -8.72 -21.04
CA ILE A 150 -11.80 -7.74 -20.32
C ILE A 150 -10.68 -7.33 -21.28
N SER A 151 -10.51 -6.04 -21.51
CA SER A 151 -9.44 -5.54 -22.38
C SER A 151 -8.06 -5.82 -21.78
N THR A 152 -7.05 -5.97 -22.63
CA THR A 152 -5.66 -6.10 -22.19
C THR A 152 -5.22 -4.91 -21.34
N GLU A 153 -5.71 -3.71 -21.66
CA GLU A 153 -5.41 -2.48 -20.92
C GLU A 153 -5.97 -2.54 -19.49
N GLU A 154 -7.23 -2.94 -19.31
CA GLU A 154 -7.85 -3.05 -17.98
C GLU A 154 -7.21 -4.15 -17.14
N MET A 155 -6.81 -5.27 -17.76
CA MET A 155 -6.02 -6.28 -17.06
C MET A 155 -4.63 -5.78 -16.68
N ALA A 156 -3.96 -5.04 -17.55
CA ALA A 156 -2.64 -4.47 -17.25
C ALA A 156 -2.73 -3.47 -16.10
N ARG A 157 -3.75 -2.61 -16.10
CA ARG A 157 -4.05 -1.66 -15.03
C ARG A 157 -4.38 -2.35 -13.70
N PHE A 158 -5.14 -3.45 -13.74
CA PHE A 158 -5.39 -4.28 -12.55
C PHE A 158 -4.10 -4.89 -12.01
N ASN A 159 -3.32 -5.56 -12.86
CA ASN A 159 -2.05 -6.19 -12.48
C ASN A 159 -1.08 -5.17 -11.87
N PHE A 160 -1.01 -3.97 -12.47
CA PHE A 160 -0.17 -2.90 -11.95
C PHE A 160 -0.61 -2.43 -10.55
N ALA A 161 -1.92 -2.35 -10.29
CA ALA A 161 -2.45 -1.97 -8.99
C ALA A 161 -2.19 -3.04 -7.91
N GLU A 162 -2.42 -4.33 -8.21
CA GLU A 162 -2.14 -5.41 -7.26
C GLU A 162 -0.64 -5.49 -6.93
N GLU A 163 0.23 -5.35 -7.93
CA GLU A 163 1.67 -5.36 -7.73
C GLU A 163 2.10 -4.16 -6.86
N ALA A 164 1.55 -2.98 -7.12
CA ALA A 164 1.83 -1.81 -6.30
C ALA A 164 1.42 -2.01 -4.82
N VAL A 165 0.24 -2.60 -4.57
CA VAL A 165 -0.22 -2.94 -3.20
C VAL A 165 0.72 -3.94 -2.53
N LEU A 166 1.04 -5.05 -3.20
CA LEU A 166 1.90 -6.10 -2.65
C LEU A 166 3.31 -5.59 -2.37
N HIS A 167 3.90 -4.88 -3.33
CA HIS A 167 5.24 -4.33 -3.15
C HIS A 167 5.27 -3.26 -2.06
N PHE A 168 4.26 -2.40 -1.98
CA PHE A 168 4.14 -1.43 -0.89
C PHE A 168 4.12 -2.11 0.47
N ALA A 169 3.31 -3.16 0.66
CA ALA A 169 3.27 -3.95 1.89
C ALA A 169 4.64 -4.49 2.29
N TYR A 170 5.38 -5.08 1.35
CA TYR A 170 6.73 -5.58 1.63
C TYR A 170 7.71 -4.47 2.03
N ILE A 171 7.63 -3.29 1.40
CA ILE A 171 8.46 -2.15 1.81
C ILE A 171 8.06 -1.64 3.18
N VAL A 172 6.77 -1.61 3.52
CA VAL A 172 6.30 -1.22 4.87
C VAL A 172 6.89 -2.16 5.92
N ALA A 173 6.88 -3.48 5.68
CA ALA A 173 7.50 -4.44 6.57
C ALA A 173 9.02 -4.20 6.74
N ASP A 174 9.74 -3.98 5.64
CA ASP A 174 11.18 -3.69 5.66
C ASP A 174 11.50 -2.36 6.35
N TYR A 175 10.68 -1.34 6.11
CA TYR A 175 10.77 -0.03 6.73
C TYR A 175 10.56 -0.13 8.24
N THR A 176 9.52 -0.83 8.68
CA THR A 176 9.20 -1.01 10.10
C THR A 176 10.34 -1.70 10.83
N ALA A 177 10.90 -2.76 10.24
CA ALA A 177 12.08 -3.43 10.78
C ALA A 177 13.30 -2.50 10.87
N ALA A 178 13.63 -1.78 9.79
CA ALA A 178 14.77 -0.86 9.75
C ALA A 178 14.62 0.33 10.72
N ARG A 179 13.41 0.88 10.83
CA ARG A 179 13.07 1.97 11.75
C ARG A 179 13.24 1.53 13.20
N ASN A 180 12.79 0.32 13.54
CA ASN A 180 12.91 -0.25 14.88
C ASN A 180 14.38 -0.56 15.26
N GLU A 181 15.19 -1.05 14.31
CA GLU A 181 16.64 -1.23 14.49
C GLU A 181 17.38 0.08 14.83
N GLU A 182 16.91 1.21 14.33
CA GLU A 182 17.49 2.54 14.58
C GLU A 182 17.03 3.15 15.90
N MET A 183 15.81 2.84 16.33
CA MET A 183 15.26 3.30 17.62
C MET A 183 15.70 2.41 18.80
N ALA A 184 16.34 1.27 18.56
CA ALA A 184 16.85 0.41 19.62
C ALA A 184 17.97 1.13 20.43
N PRO A 185 17.87 1.17 21.77
CA PRO A 185 18.86 1.82 22.62
C PRO A 185 20.21 1.12 22.49
N GLY A 186 21.21 1.81 21.92
CA GLY A 186 22.58 1.29 21.78
C GLY A 186 23.34 1.69 20.50
N LYS A 187 22.71 2.35 19.53
CA LYS A 187 23.37 2.83 18.30
C LYS A 187 23.53 4.36 18.17
N LEU A 188 23.16 5.13 19.20
CA LEU A 188 23.23 6.59 19.16
C LEU A 188 24.61 7.19 19.50
N ASP A 189 25.60 6.38 19.88
CA ASP A 189 26.97 6.85 20.11
C ASP A 189 27.99 5.98 19.35
N LYS A 190 28.16 6.22 18.04
CA LYS A 190 29.44 6.05 17.32
C LYS A 190 29.52 7.01 16.14
#